data_AF-W1I5A1-F1
#
_entry.id   AF-W1I5A1-F1
#
_cell.length_a   1.000
_cell.length_b   1.000
_cell.length_c   1.000
_cell.angle_alpha   90.00
_cell.angle_beta   90.00
_cell.angle_gamma   90.00
#
_symmetry.space_group_name_H-M   'P 1'
#
loop_
_entity.id
_entity.type
_entity.pdbx_description
1 polymer ?
#
loop_
_entity_poly.entity_id
_entity_poly.type
_entity_poly.pdbx_seq_one_letter_code
_entity_poly.pdbx_strand_id
1 'polypeptide(L)'
;MKEDLYLESRDSIVVKSNDLIQKSRFKLNLQQQKIILFLVSQIKQTDDDFKEYTFDIREFCRICGLDSIGGTNYETLKSALKELRDKSLYIMIDKNTETLVSWLDHVTFYKDKGLVSVSLDKAMKPYLLHLHENFTKYELIYTLRMKRKATPRLYELLKSYHYNSLKPYTVEFELDRLRTLLDSTKKTYDSFKYFRQFVLAPAIEEINEQTDIKVEMQTISYKRTVNAIRFTIEPQKPVDSFAHAAETDSIFMKKLESKQNQPKQKKQTEQQPKEKSKAGTELIEESQVQPQEAAEKPAQTAEHQPEPTDLNPAAQNAEPAGKPKRIQVRIYLKGQKDKPIKTFSSYDRTDIDRKTKEWLEENSYPLYSTSVGTSFRWEVS
;
A
#
# COMPACT_ATOMS: atom_id res chain seq x y z
N MET A 1 -5.89 -29.71 10.21
CA MET A 1 -6.97 -28.82 9.69
C MET A 1 -6.72 -27.31 9.87
N LYS A 2 -5.83 -26.82 10.74
CA LYS A 2 -5.52 -25.37 10.84
C LYS A 2 -4.09 -25.00 10.44
N GLU A 3 -3.18 -25.96 10.41
CA GLU A 3 -1.80 -25.80 9.94
C GLU A 3 -1.69 -26.09 8.44
N ASP A 4 -2.52 -27.02 7.95
CA ASP A 4 -2.45 -27.64 6.63
C ASP A 4 -2.39 -26.60 5.50
N LEU A 5 -3.28 -25.60 5.47
CA LEU A 5 -3.28 -24.59 4.39
C LEU A 5 -2.05 -23.66 4.39
N TYR A 6 -1.42 -23.42 5.55
CA TYR A 6 -0.17 -22.66 5.58
C TYR A 6 1.02 -23.51 5.12
N LEU A 7 1.01 -24.81 5.44
CA LEU A 7 1.96 -25.78 4.91
C LEU A 7 1.79 -25.94 3.38
N GLU A 8 0.56 -26.03 2.87
CA GLU A 8 0.27 -25.98 1.42
C GLU A 8 0.74 -24.65 0.78
N SER A 9 0.68 -23.54 1.52
CA SER A 9 1.20 -22.25 1.04
C SER A 9 2.73 -22.14 1.03
N ARG A 10 3.47 -23.05 1.69
CA ARG A 10 4.94 -23.12 1.59
C ARG A 10 5.38 -23.55 0.19
N ASP A 11 4.71 -24.57 -0.35
CA ASP A 11 5.03 -25.16 -1.66
C ASP A 11 4.38 -24.40 -2.83
N SER A 12 3.61 -23.35 -2.54
CA SER A 12 2.96 -22.49 -3.54
C SER A 12 3.99 -21.63 -4.28
N ILE A 13 3.98 -21.70 -5.62
CA ILE A 13 4.89 -20.96 -6.49
C ILE A 13 4.15 -19.76 -7.09
N VAL A 14 4.82 -18.60 -7.13
CA VAL A 14 4.38 -17.43 -7.88
C VAL A 14 5.06 -17.45 -9.25
N VAL A 15 4.29 -17.28 -10.33
CA VAL A 15 4.80 -17.17 -11.70
C VAL A 15 4.29 -15.88 -12.33
N LYS A 16 5.20 -15.10 -12.94
CA LYS A 16 4.88 -13.83 -13.62
C LYS A 16 5.80 -13.61 -14.81
N SER A 17 5.31 -12.98 -15.87
CA SER A 17 6.16 -12.49 -16.96
C SER A 17 7.21 -11.49 -16.47
N ASN A 18 8.39 -11.53 -17.08
CA ASN A 18 9.47 -10.57 -16.81
C ASN A 18 9.05 -9.16 -17.18
N ASP A 19 8.19 -8.99 -18.18
CA ASP A 19 7.63 -7.68 -18.55
C ASP A 19 6.79 -7.07 -17.42
N LEU A 20 5.89 -7.85 -16.82
CA LEU A 20 5.13 -7.42 -15.64
C LEU A 20 6.03 -7.16 -14.43
N ILE A 21 7.20 -7.76 -14.33
CA ILE A 21 8.15 -7.46 -13.26
C ILE A 21 8.99 -6.21 -13.58
N GLN A 22 9.60 -6.13 -14.76
CA GLN A 22 10.69 -5.18 -15.08
C GLN A 22 10.20 -3.84 -15.66
N LYS A 23 9.07 -3.83 -16.39
CA LYS A 23 8.55 -2.65 -17.09
C LYS A 23 7.50 -1.88 -16.27
N SER A 24 6.84 -2.56 -15.34
CA SER A 24 5.73 -2.02 -14.55
C SER A 24 6.15 -1.11 -13.38
N ARG A 25 5.21 -0.29 -12.90
CA ARG A 25 5.37 0.57 -11.72
C ARG A 25 4.16 0.42 -10.81
N PHE A 26 4.37 -0.07 -9.59
CA PHE A 26 3.29 -0.47 -8.68
C PHE A 26 3.30 0.34 -7.37
N LYS A 27 2.22 1.06 -7.06
CA LYS A 27 2.06 1.81 -5.79
C LYS A 27 1.37 0.98 -4.71
N LEU A 28 1.88 -0.21 -4.47
CA LEU A 28 1.34 -1.17 -3.51
C LEU A 28 2.04 -1.10 -2.15
N ASN A 29 1.26 -1.08 -1.07
CA ASN A 29 1.81 -1.30 0.27
C ASN A 29 2.21 -2.79 0.45
N LEU A 30 2.96 -3.13 1.50
CA LEU A 30 3.46 -4.49 1.71
C LEU A 30 2.34 -5.55 1.75
N GLN A 31 1.20 -5.23 2.37
CA GLN A 31 0.07 -6.14 2.50
C GLN A 31 -0.59 -6.37 1.14
N GLN A 32 -0.78 -5.30 0.36
CA GLN A 32 -1.29 -5.38 -1.01
C GLN A 32 -0.37 -6.21 -1.93
N GLN A 33 0.95 -6.09 -1.78
CA GLN A 33 1.89 -6.96 -2.50
C GLN A 33 1.66 -8.43 -2.12
N LYS A 34 1.57 -8.76 -0.82
CA LYS A 34 1.31 -10.14 -0.36
C LYS A 34 -0.02 -10.70 -0.83
N ILE A 35 -1.09 -9.90 -0.83
CA ILE A 35 -2.40 -10.28 -1.39
C ILE A 35 -2.27 -10.67 -2.87
N ILE A 36 -1.63 -9.82 -3.69
CA ILE A 36 -1.43 -10.12 -5.11
C ILE A 36 -0.56 -11.36 -5.32
N LEU A 37 0.51 -11.51 -4.54
CA LEU A 37 1.40 -12.64 -4.65
C LEU A 37 0.69 -13.96 -4.28
N PHE A 38 -0.13 -13.94 -3.23
CA PHE A 38 -0.99 -15.06 -2.85
C PHE A 38 -2.03 -15.39 -3.94
N LEU A 39 -2.74 -14.40 -4.49
CA LEU A 39 -3.73 -14.62 -5.56
C LEU A 39 -3.07 -15.17 -6.83
N VAL A 40 -1.90 -14.65 -7.22
CA VAL A 40 -1.14 -15.17 -8.38
C VAL A 40 -0.68 -16.61 -8.16
N SER A 41 -0.36 -17.02 -6.92
CA SER A 41 0.04 -18.41 -6.65
C SER A 41 -1.12 -19.42 -6.74
N GLN A 42 -2.37 -18.97 -6.82
CA GLN A 42 -3.54 -19.84 -7.01
C GLN A 42 -3.79 -20.20 -8.48
N ILE A 43 -3.12 -19.52 -9.40
CA ILE A 43 -3.20 -19.77 -10.84
C ILE A 43 -2.51 -21.11 -11.16
N LYS A 44 -3.21 -22.02 -11.83
CA LYS A 44 -2.63 -23.27 -12.32
C LYS A 44 -2.08 -23.06 -13.73
N GLN A 45 -1.02 -23.79 -14.08
CA GLN A 45 -0.43 -23.76 -15.43
C GLN A 45 -1.41 -24.21 -16.54
N THR A 46 -2.47 -24.93 -16.15
CA THR A 46 -3.55 -25.44 -17.01
C THR A 46 -4.79 -24.53 -17.05
N ASP A 47 -4.72 -23.30 -16.51
CA ASP A 47 -5.85 -22.38 -16.49
C ASP A 47 -5.86 -21.48 -17.74
N ASP A 48 -6.87 -21.61 -18.60
CA ASP A 48 -7.06 -20.75 -19.79
C ASP A 48 -7.75 -19.40 -19.47
N ASP A 49 -8.36 -19.29 -18.29
CA ASP A 49 -8.98 -18.07 -17.77
C ASP A 49 -8.77 -17.94 -16.26
N PHE A 50 -8.82 -16.71 -15.75
CA PHE A 50 -8.85 -16.45 -14.33
C PHE A 50 -10.21 -16.88 -13.75
N LYS A 51 -10.13 -17.61 -12.65
CA LYS A 51 -11.30 -18.08 -11.89
C LYS A 51 -11.63 -17.07 -10.78
N GLU A 52 -12.83 -17.20 -10.20
CA GLU A 52 -13.10 -16.62 -8.89
C GLU A 52 -12.43 -17.48 -7.82
N TYR A 53 -11.55 -16.86 -7.01
CA TYR A 53 -10.88 -17.53 -5.91
C TYR A 53 -11.57 -17.15 -4.59
N THR A 54 -12.22 -18.14 -3.95
CA THR A 54 -12.94 -17.96 -2.68
C THR A 54 -12.12 -18.45 -1.48
N PHE A 55 -12.08 -17.66 -0.40
CA PHE A 55 -11.31 -17.94 0.83
C PHE A 55 -12.10 -17.58 2.10
N ASP A 56 -11.79 -18.22 3.24
CA ASP A 56 -12.20 -17.72 4.57
C ASP A 56 -11.45 -16.41 4.88
N ILE A 57 -12.18 -15.40 5.35
CA ILE A 57 -11.65 -14.04 5.57
C ILE A 57 -10.55 -14.01 6.65
N ARG A 58 -10.63 -14.87 7.66
CA ARG A 58 -9.61 -14.97 8.73
C ARG A 58 -8.37 -15.68 8.20
N GLU A 59 -8.54 -16.73 7.42
CA GLU A 59 -7.46 -17.45 6.74
C GLU A 59 -6.67 -16.52 5.80
N PHE A 60 -7.37 -15.80 4.92
CA PHE A 60 -6.76 -14.84 4.00
C PHE A 60 -5.97 -13.76 4.79
N CYS A 61 -6.59 -13.19 5.82
CA CYS A 61 -5.91 -12.21 6.68
C CYS A 61 -4.67 -12.77 7.39
N ARG A 62 -4.72 -14.04 7.80
CA ARG A 62 -3.60 -14.76 8.44
C ARG A 62 -2.43 -14.93 7.47
N ILE A 63 -2.69 -15.52 6.30
CA ILE A 63 -1.66 -15.80 5.28
C ILE A 63 -0.99 -14.51 4.80
N CYS A 64 -1.77 -13.47 4.49
CA CYS A 64 -1.22 -12.21 3.99
C CYS A 64 -0.56 -11.36 5.09
N GLY A 65 -0.81 -11.64 6.38
CA GLY A 65 -0.27 -10.87 7.50
C GLY A 65 -1.08 -9.61 7.85
N LEU A 66 -2.37 -9.58 7.48
CA LEU A 66 -3.35 -8.53 7.80
C LEU A 66 -4.01 -8.72 9.18
N ASP A 67 -3.75 -9.82 9.89
CA ASP A 67 -4.43 -10.13 11.15
C ASP A 67 -4.40 -8.98 12.18
N SER A 68 -5.59 -8.51 12.53
CA SER A 68 -5.83 -7.40 13.43
C SER A 68 -6.31 -7.91 14.80
N ILE A 69 -5.66 -7.42 15.86
CA ILE A 69 -6.08 -7.70 17.24
C ILE A 69 -7.37 -6.92 17.49
N GLY A 70 -8.49 -7.62 17.69
CA GLY A 70 -9.81 -7.01 17.93
C GLY A 70 -10.91 -7.36 16.93
N GLY A 71 -10.64 -8.19 15.91
CA GLY A 71 -11.69 -8.71 15.01
C GLY A 71 -12.04 -7.82 13.83
N THR A 72 -11.27 -6.75 13.58
CA THR A 72 -11.43 -5.85 12.43
C THR A 72 -10.99 -6.44 11.09
N ASN A 73 -10.62 -7.74 11.02
CA ASN A 73 -10.12 -8.43 9.83
C ASN A 73 -11.00 -8.22 8.59
N TYR A 74 -12.34 -8.23 8.75
CA TYR A 74 -13.28 -7.98 7.66
C TYR A 74 -13.08 -6.59 7.03
N GLU A 75 -13.15 -5.52 7.82
CA GLU A 75 -13.01 -4.16 7.29
C GLU A 75 -11.57 -3.85 6.83
N THR A 76 -10.57 -4.43 7.49
CA THR A 76 -9.16 -4.33 7.05
C THR A 76 -8.95 -4.96 5.68
N LEU A 77 -9.44 -6.19 5.45
CA LEU A 77 -9.35 -6.88 4.16
C LEU A 77 -10.18 -6.17 3.08
N LYS A 78 -11.40 -5.75 3.42
CA LYS A 78 -12.28 -4.99 2.52
C LYS A 78 -11.65 -3.66 2.07
N SER A 79 -11.02 -2.92 2.99
CA SER A 79 -10.28 -1.70 2.62
C SER A 79 -9.05 -2.03 1.76
N ALA A 80 -8.28 -3.07 2.11
CA ALA A 80 -7.08 -3.45 1.37
C ALA A 80 -7.40 -3.90 -0.06
N LEU A 81 -8.45 -4.73 -0.25
CA LEU A 81 -8.92 -5.19 -1.56
C LEU A 81 -9.56 -4.05 -2.37
N LYS A 82 -10.31 -3.14 -1.74
CA LYS A 82 -10.83 -1.94 -2.42
C LYS A 82 -9.69 -1.06 -2.94
N GLU A 83 -8.74 -0.68 -2.09
CA GLU A 83 -7.57 0.10 -2.51
C GLU A 83 -6.75 -0.59 -3.60
N LEU A 84 -6.71 -1.92 -3.60
CA LEU A 84 -6.00 -2.72 -4.60
C LEU A 84 -6.74 -2.75 -5.94
N ARG A 85 -8.08 -2.83 -5.90
CA ARG A 85 -8.98 -2.73 -7.06
C ARG A 85 -9.00 -1.33 -7.70
N ASP A 86 -8.92 -0.29 -6.86
CA ASP A 86 -8.85 1.12 -7.27
C ASP A 86 -7.48 1.50 -7.88
N LYS A 87 -6.46 0.63 -7.78
CA LYS A 87 -5.11 0.85 -8.32
C LYS A 87 -4.94 0.14 -9.65
N SER A 88 -4.84 0.94 -10.70
CA SER A 88 -4.36 0.55 -12.01
C SER A 88 -2.90 0.96 -12.24
N LEU A 89 -2.30 0.44 -13.30
CA LEU A 89 -0.93 0.69 -13.71
C LEU A 89 -0.81 0.64 -15.24
N TYR A 90 0.13 1.40 -15.79
CA TYR A 90 0.47 1.28 -17.21
C TYR A 90 1.58 0.25 -17.42
N ILE A 91 1.44 -0.57 -18.46
CA ILE A 91 2.48 -1.48 -18.97
C ILE A 91 2.80 -1.08 -20.42
N MET A 92 4.08 -0.86 -20.71
CA MET A 92 4.57 -0.70 -22.09
C MET A 92 4.40 -2.03 -22.84
N ILE A 93 3.57 -2.05 -23.88
CA ILE A 93 3.51 -3.17 -24.84
C ILE A 93 4.71 -3.08 -25.78
N ASP A 94 4.95 -1.89 -26.33
CA ASP A 94 6.10 -1.56 -27.17
C ASP A 94 6.70 -0.19 -26.76
N LYS A 95 7.47 0.47 -27.63
CA LYS A 95 8.10 1.77 -27.33
C LYS A 95 7.11 2.94 -27.25
N ASN A 96 6.00 2.84 -27.97
CA ASN A 96 5.02 3.91 -28.20
C ASN A 96 3.62 3.54 -27.70
N THR A 97 3.36 2.25 -27.40
CA THR A 97 2.07 1.75 -26.92
C THR A 97 2.10 1.37 -25.43
N GLU A 98 1.23 1.99 -24.65
CA GLU A 98 0.98 1.64 -23.25
C GLU A 98 -0.46 1.11 -23.07
N THR A 99 -0.64 0.10 -22.23
CA THR A 99 -1.97 -0.37 -21.81
C THR A 99 -2.18 -0.15 -20.31
N LEU A 100 -3.38 0.30 -19.93
CA LEU A 100 -3.80 0.44 -18.54
C LEU A 100 -4.40 -0.89 -18.07
N VAL A 101 -3.84 -1.47 -17.01
CA VAL A 101 -4.35 -2.70 -16.39
C VAL A 101 -4.64 -2.47 -14.90
N SER A 102 -5.69 -3.10 -14.38
CA SER A 102 -5.92 -3.19 -12.92
C SER A 102 -5.36 -4.51 -12.40
N TRP A 103 -5.33 -4.67 -11.08
CA TRP A 103 -4.95 -5.95 -10.48
C TRP A 103 -6.12 -6.94 -10.34
N LEU A 104 -7.28 -6.43 -9.95
CA LEU A 104 -8.48 -7.21 -9.63
C LEU A 104 -9.62 -6.79 -10.57
N ASP A 105 -10.51 -7.72 -10.92
CA ASP A 105 -11.73 -7.41 -11.68
C ASP A 105 -12.91 -7.14 -10.73
N HIS A 106 -13.27 -8.11 -9.90
CA HIS A 106 -14.33 -8.00 -8.90
C HIS A 106 -13.97 -8.65 -7.56
N VAL A 107 -14.66 -8.20 -6.50
CA VAL A 107 -14.47 -8.65 -5.12
C VAL A 107 -15.84 -8.79 -4.45
N THR A 108 -16.18 -10.00 -4.03
CA THR A 108 -17.49 -10.35 -3.45
C THR A 108 -17.32 -10.81 -2.00
N PHE A 109 -18.08 -10.24 -1.06
CA PHE A 109 -18.03 -10.62 0.36
C PHE A 109 -19.32 -11.34 0.78
N TYR A 110 -19.21 -12.63 1.11
CA TYR A 110 -20.30 -13.44 1.67
C TYR A 110 -20.28 -13.34 3.20
N LYS A 111 -20.89 -12.26 3.72
CA LYS A 111 -20.89 -11.91 5.15
C LYS A 111 -21.49 -12.99 6.05
N ASP A 112 -22.51 -13.68 5.55
CA ASP A 112 -23.19 -14.81 6.17
C ASP A 112 -22.27 -16.02 6.37
N LYS A 113 -21.39 -16.29 5.40
CA LYS A 113 -20.47 -17.44 5.38
C LYS A 113 -19.08 -17.11 5.91
N GLY A 114 -18.75 -15.83 6.09
CA GLY A 114 -17.40 -15.37 6.45
C GLY A 114 -16.37 -15.54 5.32
N LEU A 115 -16.84 -15.60 4.07
CA LEU A 115 -16.00 -15.82 2.89
C LEU A 115 -15.83 -14.54 2.07
N VAL A 116 -14.70 -14.43 1.37
CA VAL A 116 -14.47 -13.45 0.30
C VAL A 116 -14.09 -14.19 -0.97
N SER A 117 -14.59 -13.71 -2.10
CA SER A 117 -14.22 -14.19 -3.43
C SER A 117 -13.63 -13.05 -4.24
N VAL A 118 -12.55 -13.35 -4.98
CA VAL A 118 -11.71 -12.37 -5.67
C VAL A 118 -11.33 -12.92 -7.04
N SER A 119 -11.41 -12.07 -8.07
CA SER A 119 -10.95 -12.36 -9.42
C SER A 119 -9.85 -11.37 -9.85
N LEU A 120 -8.92 -11.86 -10.67
CA LEU A 120 -7.87 -11.03 -11.28
C LEU A 120 -8.41 -10.33 -12.54
N ASP A 121 -7.90 -9.13 -12.83
CA ASP A 121 -8.28 -8.38 -14.04
C ASP A 121 -7.90 -9.18 -15.29
N LYS A 122 -8.84 -9.37 -16.24
CA LYS A 122 -8.60 -10.11 -17.49
C LYS A 122 -7.48 -9.51 -18.34
N ALA A 123 -7.19 -8.22 -18.20
CA ALA A 123 -6.04 -7.57 -18.85
C ALA A 123 -4.68 -8.10 -18.32
N MET A 124 -4.66 -8.79 -17.18
CA MET A 124 -3.46 -9.42 -16.62
C MET A 124 -3.13 -10.78 -17.27
N LYS A 125 -4.03 -11.38 -18.07
CA LYS A 125 -3.83 -12.71 -18.68
C LYS A 125 -2.49 -12.86 -19.42
N PRO A 126 -2.08 -11.94 -20.32
CA PRO A 126 -0.82 -12.07 -21.07
C PRO A 126 0.44 -12.09 -20.19
N TYR A 127 0.29 -11.70 -18.92
CA TYR A 127 1.38 -11.52 -17.98
C TYR A 127 1.46 -12.60 -16.90
N LEU A 128 0.46 -13.49 -16.83
CA LEU A 128 0.26 -14.48 -15.76
C LEU A 128 -0.17 -15.88 -16.26
N LEU A 129 -0.86 -15.98 -17.41
CA LEU A 129 -1.28 -17.26 -18.02
C LEU A 129 -0.37 -17.64 -19.20
N HIS A 130 -0.27 -18.93 -19.50
CA HIS A 130 0.48 -19.51 -20.64
C HIS A 130 1.90 -18.94 -20.83
N LEU A 131 2.61 -18.72 -19.71
CA LEU A 131 3.96 -18.17 -19.72
C LEU A 131 4.98 -19.26 -20.10
N HIS A 132 5.29 -19.37 -21.39
CA HIS A 132 6.23 -20.36 -21.92
C HIS A 132 7.71 -19.91 -21.85
N GLU A 133 7.96 -18.61 -21.95
CA GLU A 133 9.29 -18.01 -21.91
C GLU A 133 9.27 -16.64 -21.21
N ASN A 134 10.44 -16.06 -20.95
CA ASN A 134 10.58 -14.71 -20.39
C ASN A 134 9.73 -14.46 -19.13
N PHE A 135 9.72 -15.42 -18.21
CA PHE A 135 9.00 -15.36 -16.94
C PHE A 135 9.92 -15.65 -15.74
N THR A 136 9.50 -15.18 -14.57
CA THR A 136 10.14 -15.45 -13.29
C THR A 136 9.24 -16.38 -12.48
N LYS A 137 9.84 -17.36 -11.80
CA LYS A 137 9.18 -18.22 -10.80
C LYS A 137 9.95 -18.19 -9.47
N TYR A 138 9.23 -18.25 -8.36
CA TYR A 138 9.79 -18.33 -7.00
C TYR A 138 8.74 -18.81 -5.99
N GLU A 139 9.19 -19.28 -4.82
CA GLU A 139 8.30 -19.71 -3.74
C GLU A 139 7.59 -18.51 -3.09
N LEU A 140 6.28 -18.61 -2.90
CA LEU A 140 5.46 -17.56 -2.30
C LEU A 140 5.94 -17.21 -0.88
N ILE A 141 6.34 -18.23 -0.12
CA ILE A 141 6.75 -18.12 1.30
C ILE A 141 7.85 -17.08 1.52
N TYR A 142 8.80 -16.96 0.59
CA TYR A 142 9.86 -15.95 0.64
C TYR A 142 9.27 -14.54 0.79
N THR A 143 8.25 -14.22 -0.01
CA THR A 143 7.63 -12.89 -0.02
C THR A 143 6.63 -12.66 1.12
N LEU A 144 5.96 -13.72 1.61
CA LEU A 144 5.04 -13.62 2.75
C LEU A 144 5.75 -13.30 4.07
N ARG A 145 7.04 -13.65 4.21
CA ARG A 145 7.84 -13.41 5.41
C ARG A 145 8.40 -11.99 5.51
N MET A 146 8.65 -11.36 4.37
CA MET A 146 9.22 -10.02 4.27
C MET A 146 8.42 -8.97 5.05
N LYS A 147 9.13 -8.07 5.73
CA LYS A 147 8.62 -7.05 6.66
C LYS A 147 8.78 -5.65 6.09
N ARG A 148 9.61 -5.42 5.08
CA ARG A 148 9.77 -4.10 4.42
C ARG A 148 9.01 -4.05 3.10
N LYS A 149 8.38 -2.89 2.81
CA LYS A 149 7.62 -2.64 1.57
C LYS A 149 8.44 -2.85 0.28
N ALA A 150 9.73 -2.56 0.32
CA ALA A 150 10.60 -2.62 -0.86
C ALA A 150 11.14 -4.03 -1.15
N THR A 151 11.18 -4.93 -0.16
CA THR A 151 11.84 -6.24 -0.29
C THR A 151 11.20 -7.14 -1.34
N PRO A 152 9.87 -7.38 -1.36
CA PRO A 152 9.28 -8.27 -2.36
C PRO A 152 9.52 -7.74 -3.77
N ARG A 153 9.36 -6.42 -3.96
CA ARG A 153 9.58 -5.75 -5.23
C ARG A 153 11.04 -5.81 -5.71
N LEU A 154 12.01 -5.64 -4.81
CA LEU A 154 13.43 -5.77 -5.14
C LEU A 154 13.80 -7.23 -5.45
N TYR A 155 13.29 -8.18 -4.66
CA TYR A 155 13.49 -9.61 -4.88
C TYR A 155 12.97 -10.04 -6.26
N GLU A 156 11.70 -9.74 -6.59
CA GLU A 156 11.13 -10.01 -7.91
C GLU A 156 11.98 -9.43 -9.04
N LEU A 157 12.36 -8.15 -8.91
CA LEU A 157 13.13 -7.44 -9.92
C LEU A 157 14.47 -8.12 -10.17
N LEU A 158 15.25 -8.40 -9.12
CA LEU A 158 16.54 -9.08 -9.23
C LEU A 158 16.39 -10.52 -9.76
N LYS A 159 15.42 -11.27 -9.24
CA LYS A 159 15.15 -12.66 -9.67
C LYS A 159 14.82 -12.73 -11.16
N SER A 160 14.11 -11.74 -11.71
CA SER A 160 13.78 -11.69 -13.14
C SER A 160 14.97 -11.47 -14.08
N TYR A 161 16.12 -11.03 -13.56
CA TYR A 161 17.39 -10.98 -14.31
C TYR A 161 18.27 -12.21 -14.07
N HIS A 162 17.93 -13.08 -13.11
CA HIS A 162 18.70 -14.28 -12.77
C HIS A 162 18.31 -15.47 -13.65
N TYR A 163 18.47 -15.32 -14.97
CA TYR A 163 18.05 -16.31 -15.98
C TYR A 163 18.67 -17.70 -15.82
N ASN A 164 19.86 -17.80 -15.20
CA ASN A 164 20.54 -19.06 -14.93
C ASN A 164 20.81 -19.20 -13.44
N SER A 165 19.96 -19.96 -12.75
CA SER A 165 20.02 -20.20 -11.30
C SER A 165 21.27 -20.94 -10.81
N LEU A 166 22.23 -21.29 -11.69
CA LEU A 166 23.48 -21.98 -11.33
C LEU A 166 24.72 -21.07 -11.41
N LYS A 167 24.58 -19.80 -11.82
CA LYS A 167 25.72 -18.88 -11.99
C LYS A 167 25.45 -17.53 -11.31
N PRO A 168 26.50 -16.84 -10.82
CA PRO A 168 26.43 -15.42 -10.51
C PRO A 168 25.96 -14.63 -11.74
N TYR A 169 25.08 -13.66 -11.53
CA TYR A 169 24.64 -12.71 -12.55
C TYR A 169 24.78 -11.28 -12.04
N THR A 170 25.12 -10.35 -12.92
CA THR A 170 25.31 -8.94 -12.57
C THR A 170 24.33 -8.09 -13.36
N VAL A 171 23.57 -7.25 -12.66
CA VAL A 171 22.63 -6.29 -13.26
C VAL A 171 22.89 -4.88 -12.74
N GLU A 172 22.76 -3.90 -13.62
CA GLU A 172 22.94 -2.48 -13.29
C GLU A 172 21.62 -1.71 -13.46
N PHE A 173 21.31 -0.87 -12.48
CA PHE A 173 20.19 0.05 -12.55
C PHE A 173 20.67 1.47 -12.32
N GLU A 174 20.24 2.38 -13.20
CA GLU A 174 20.25 3.81 -12.93
C GLU A 174 19.48 4.09 -11.63
N LEU A 175 20.01 5.01 -10.81
CA LEU A 175 19.51 5.25 -9.46
C LEU A 175 18.04 5.73 -9.44
N ASP A 176 17.66 6.63 -10.37
CA ASP A 176 16.30 7.17 -10.45
C ASP A 176 15.30 6.17 -11.03
N ARG A 177 15.73 5.34 -11.97
CA ARG A 177 14.95 4.19 -12.44
C ARG A 177 14.67 3.22 -11.30
N LEU A 178 15.67 2.89 -10.48
CA LEU A 178 15.51 1.97 -9.35
C LEU A 178 14.58 2.54 -8.27
N ARG A 179 14.72 3.82 -7.90
CA ARG A 179 13.79 4.52 -6.99
C ARG A 179 12.34 4.42 -7.46
N THR A 180 12.13 4.55 -8.77
CA THR A 180 10.81 4.48 -9.41
C THR A 180 10.24 3.06 -9.39
N LEU A 181 11.06 2.05 -9.72
CA LEU A 181 10.66 0.63 -9.71
C LEU A 181 10.30 0.12 -8.30
N LEU A 182 10.95 0.65 -7.25
CA LEU A 182 10.72 0.31 -5.85
C LEU A 182 9.68 1.22 -5.13
N ASP A 183 8.92 2.04 -5.88
CA ASP A 183 7.95 3.04 -5.35
C ASP A 183 8.51 3.82 -4.14
N SER A 184 9.72 4.34 -4.33
CA SER A 184 10.57 5.00 -3.34
C SER A 184 10.93 6.42 -3.81
N THR A 185 9.96 7.12 -4.41
CA THR A 185 10.10 8.46 -5.00
C THR A 185 9.81 9.60 -4.02
N LYS A 186 10.00 9.38 -2.71
CA LYS A 186 9.88 10.43 -1.69
C LYS A 186 11.14 11.29 -1.71
N LYS A 187 11.01 12.62 -1.60
CA LYS A 187 12.16 13.56 -1.59
C LYS A 187 13.30 13.22 -0.63
N THR A 188 12.99 12.55 0.48
CA THR A 188 14.01 12.04 1.43
C THR A 188 15.01 11.08 0.78
N TYR A 189 14.57 10.30 -0.22
CA TYR A 189 15.35 9.29 -0.92
C TYR A 189 16.10 9.85 -2.14
N ASP A 190 15.88 11.11 -2.54
CA ASP A 190 16.69 11.84 -3.54
C ASP A 190 18.18 11.88 -3.11
N SER A 191 18.42 11.89 -1.79
CA SER A 191 19.73 11.62 -1.21
C SER A 191 20.00 10.11 -1.18
N PHE A 192 21.02 9.67 -1.94
CA PHE A 192 21.43 8.26 -2.00
C PHE A 192 21.72 7.65 -0.61
N LYS A 193 22.25 8.44 0.34
CA LYS A 193 22.50 7.98 1.72
C LYS A 193 21.23 7.42 2.37
N TYR A 194 20.12 8.17 2.29
CA TYR A 194 18.85 7.75 2.87
C TYR A 194 18.21 6.60 2.09
N PHE A 195 18.30 6.60 0.76
CA PHE A 195 17.80 5.50 -0.06
C PHE A 195 18.54 4.19 0.24
N ARG A 196 19.87 4.23 0.35
CA ARG A 196 20.69 3.07 0.77
C ARG A 196 20.31 2.62 2.18
N GLN A 197 20.28 3.52 3.15
CA GLN A 197 20.09 3.18 4.57
C GLN A 197 18.68 2.66 4.90
N PHE A 198 17.64 3.22 4.29
CA PHE A 198 16.25 2.95 4.68
C PHE A 198 15.45 2.13 3.67
N VAL A 199 15.98 1.88 2.47
CA VAL A 199 15.32 1.09 1.42
C VAL A 199 16.19 -0.08 0.99
N LEU A 200 17.39 0.18 0.44
CA LEU A 200 18.18 -0.87 -0.20
C LEU A 200 18.83 -1.84 0.79
N ALA A 201 19.61 -1.33 1.76
CA ALA A 201 20.34 -2.20 2.69
C ALA A 201 19.39 -3.11 3.51
N PRO A 202 18.27 -2.61 4.09
CA PRO A 202 17.32 -3.47 4.80
C PRO A 202 16.57 -4.46 3.88
N ALA A 203 16.45 -4.18 2.58
CA ALA A 203 15.85 -5.10 1.63
C ALA A 203 16.84 -6.17 1.16
N ILE A 204 18.11 -5.83 0.97
CA ILE A 204 19.18 -6.79 0.63
C ILE A 204 19.41 -7.75 1.81
N GLU A 205 19.48 -7.23 3.04
CA GLU A 205 19.55 -8.01 4.28
C GLU A 205 18.39 -9.02 4.35
N GLU A 206 17.14 -8.55 4.20
CA GLU A 206 15.95 -9.41 4.24
C GLU A 206 15.87 -10.42 3.08
N ILE A 207 16.45 -10.12 1.91
CA ILE A 207 16.59 -11.07 0.79
C ILE A 207 17.59 -12.19 1.11
N ASN A 208 18.77 -11.82 1.61
CA ASN A 208 19.86 -12.76 1.91
C ASN A 208 19.52 -13.68 3.10
N GLU A 209 18.67 -13.22 4.02
CA GLU A 209 18.16 -14.02 5.13
C GLU A 209 17.04 -15.00 4.72
N GLN A 210 16.16 -14.64 3.77
CA GLN A 210 14.84 -15.29 3.64
C GLN A 210 14.55 -15.92 2.27
N THR A 211 15.49 -15.91 1.32
CA THR A 211 15.23 -16.30 -0.08
C THR A 211 16.27 -17.25 -0.65
N ASP A 212 16.06 -17.68 -1.90
CA ASP A 212 16.95 -18.57 -2.67
C ASP A 212 18.09 -17.84 -3.42
N ILE A 213 18.26 -16.53 -3.21
CA ILE A 213 19.36 -15.75 -3.78
C ILE A 213 20.09 -14.94 -2.71
N LYS A 214 21.41 -14.86 -2.86
CA LYS A 214 22.26 -13.91 -2.16
C LYS A 214 22.56 -12.74 -3.09
N VAL A 215 22.45 -11.53 -2.55
CA VAL A 215 22.59 -10.27 -3.27
C VAL A 215 23.67 -9.42 -2.62
N GLU A 216 24.61 -8.93 -3.43
CA GLU A 216 25.60 -7.92 -3.07
C GLU A 216 25.39 -6.66 -3.91
N MET A 217 25.69 -5.49 -3.34
CA MET A 217 25.37 -4.19 -3.94
C MET A 217 26.61 -3.29 -3.99
N GLN A 218 26.99 -2.88 -5.19
CA GLN A 218 28.11 -1.97 -5.47
C GLN A 218 27.59 -0.67 -6.10
N THR A 219 28.17 0.47 -5.73
CA THR A 219 27.80 1.78 -6.29
C THR A 219 28.68 2.14 -7.48
N ILE A 220 28.07 2.51 -8.60
CA ILE A 220 28.76 3.07 -9.76
C ILE A 220 28.62 4.58 -9.72
N SER A 221 29.75 5.25 -9.53
CA SER A 221 29.82 6.70 -9.37
C SER A 221 30.43 7.34 -10.60
N TYR A 222 29.81 8.43 -11.10
CA TYR A 222 30.45 9.32 -12.06
C TYR A 222 30.83 10.62 -11.35
N LYS A 223 32.13 10.94 -11.34
CA LYS A 223 32.71 11.99 -10.49
C LYS A 223 32.38 11.72 -9.00
N ARG A 224 31.78 12.70 -8.31
CA ARG A 224 31.40 12.62 -6.88
C ARG A 224 29.94 12.18 -6.64
N THR A 225 29.22 11.79 -7.70
CA THR A 225 27.81 11.42 -7.65
C THR A 225 27.67 9.91 -7.89
N VAL A 226 26.77 9.24 -7.15
CA VAL A 226 26.36 7.86 -7.44
C VAL A 226 25.28 7.91 -8.51
N ASN A 227 25.55 7.33 -9.68
CA ASN A 227 24.66 7.38 -10.84
C ASN A 227 23.88 6.08 -11.01
N ALA A 228 24.52 4.95 -10.73
CA ALA A 228 23.93 3.63 -10.88
C ALA A 228 24.33 2.71 -9.72
N ILE A 229 23.59 1.61 -9.60
CA ILE A 229 23.83 0.55 -8.63
C ILE A 229 23.96 -0.76 -9.40
N ARG A 230 25.06 -1.47 -9.15
CA ARG A 230 25.31 -2.81 -9.63
C ARG A 230 24.92 -3.79 -8.54
N PHE A 231 24.05 -4.75 -8.87
CA PHE A 231 23.76 -5.90 -8.03
C PHE A 231 24.45 -7.13 -8.60
N THR A 232 25.18 -7.85 -7.74
CA THR A 232 25.62 -9.22 -8.00
C THR A 232 24.62 -10.15 -7.33
N ILE A 233 24.08 -11.09 -8.09
CA ILE A 233 23.05 -12.04 -7.66
C ILE A 233 23.64 -13.45 -7.78
N GLU A 234 23.69 -14.18 -6.68
CA GLU A 234 24.20 -15.54 -6.61
C GLU A 234 23.11 -16.49 -6.09
N PRO A 235 23.05 -17.75 -6.55
CA PRO A 235 22.14 -18.73 -5.95
C PRO A 235 22.58 -19.07 -4.53
N GLN A 236 21.63 -19.02 -3.59
CA GLN A 236 21.85 -19.47 -2.22
C GLN A 236 21.57 -20.97 -2.13
N LYS A 237 22.37 -21.73 -1.39
CA LYS A 237 22.09 -23.16 -1.21
C LYS A 237 20.83 -23.31 -0.36
N PRO A 238 19.94 -24.27 -0.68
CA PRO A 238 18.69 -24.43 0.06
C PRO A 238 18.90 -24.66 1.55
N VAL A 239 19.99 -25.31 1.97
CA VAL A 239 20.29 -25.56 3.40
C VAL A 239 20.46 -24.25 4.19
N ASP A 240 21.11 -23.25 3.58
CA ASP A 240 21.37 -21.96 4.23
C ASP A 240 20.09 -21.09 4.27
N SER A 241 19.30 -21.11 3.19
CA SER A 241 17.99 -20.46 3.19
C SER A 241 16.98 -21.16 4.10
N PHE A 242 17.01 -22.49 4.22
CA PHE A 242 16.10 -23.27 5.07
C PHE A 242 16.37 -23.08 6.57
N ALA A 243 17.62 -22.87 7.00
CA ALA A 243 17.92 -22.60 8.42
C ALA A 243 17.31 -21.26 8.88
N HIS A 244 17.55 -20.18 8.15
CA HIS A 244 16.98 -18.86 8.44
C HIS A 244 15.48 -18.77 8.11
N ALA A 245 15.02 -19.53 7.11
CA ALA A 245 13.59 -19.74 6.86
C ALA A 245 12.90 -20.43 8.02
N ALA A 246 13.48 -21.48 8.63
CA ALA A 246 12.85 -22.20 9.73
C ALA A 246 12.74 -21.31 10.99
N GLU A 247 13.75 -20.49 11.27
CA GLU A 247 13.68 -19.48 12.33
C GLU A 247 12.65 -18.39 12.01
N THR A 248 12.64 -17.86 10.78
CA THR A 248 11.68 -16.84 10.34
C THR A 248 10.25 -17.38 10.29
N ASP A 249 10.05 -18.63 9.89
CA ASP A 249 8.79 -19.36 9.90
C ASP A 249 8.33 -19.60 11.33
N SER A 250 9.21 -20.02 12.23
CA SER A 250 8.90 -20.17 13.66
C SER A 250 8.49 -18.82 14.27
N ILE A 251 9.20 -17.73 13.96
CA ILE A 251 8.83 -16.36 14.39
C ILE A 251 7.50 -15.93 13.76
N PHE A 252 7.25 -16.23 12.49
CA PHE A 252 6.01 -15.90 11.78
C PHE A 252 4.83 -16.68 12.35
N MET A 253 4.93 -18.01 12.45
CA MET A 253 3.92 -18.90 13.02
C MET A 253 3.64 -18.57 14.48
N LYS A 254 4.66 -18.41 15.32
CA LYS A 254 4.50 -17.94 16.71
C LYS A 254 3.83 -16.57 16.79
N LYS A 255 4.01 -15.69 15.79
CA LYS A 255 3.32 -14.39 15.67
C LYS A 255 1.88 -14.52 15.15
N LEU A 256 1.53 -15.58 14.41
CA LEU A 256 0.16 -15.94 14.09
C LEU A 256 -0.55 -16.56 15.30
N GLU A 257 0.11 -17.47 16.02
CA GLU A 257 -0.41 -18.20 17.19
C GLU A 257 -0.59 -17.31 18.42
N SER A 258 0.41 -16.48 18.76
CA SER A 258 0.33 -15.56 19.91
C SER A 258 -0.78 -14.51 19.77
N LYS A 259 -1.24 -14.23 18.54
CA LYS A 259 -2.45 -13.43 18.29
C LYS A 259 -3.76 -14.17 18.54
N GLN A 260 -3.77 -15.51 18.52
CA GLN A 260 -4.97 -16.31 18.83
C GLN A 260 -5.23 -16.39 20.34
N ASN A 261 -4.17 -16.44 21.16
CA ASN A 261 -4.26 -16.72 22.59
C ASN A 261 -4.39 -15.48 23.51
N GLN A 262 -4.63 -14.28 22.97
CA GLN A 262 -4.99 -13.13 23.82
C GLN A 262 -6.47 -13.20 24.25
N PRO A 263 -6.77 -13.29 25.56
CA PRO A 263 -8.14 -13.44 26.02
C PRO A 263 -8.97 -12.19 25.71
N LYS A 264 -10.13 -12.41 25.08
CA LYS A 264 -11.13 -11.36 24.85
C LYS A 264 -11.68 -10.88 26.19
N GLN A 265 -11.24 -9.71 26.66
CA GLN A 265 -11.92 -9.01 27.75
C GLN A 265 -13.33 -8.64 27.29
N LYS A 266 -14.32 -9.41 27.76
CA LYS A 266 -15.74 -9.05 27.64
C LYS A 266 -15.95 -7.76 28.43
N LYS A 267 -16.25 -6.65 27.76
CA LYS A 267 -16.89 -5.53 28.44
C LYS A 267 -18.29 -5.99 28.83
N GLN A 268 -18.50 -6.23 30.13
CA GLN A 268 -19.84 -6.25 30.69
C GLN A 268 -20.40 -4.84 30.54
N THR A 269 -21.51 -4.71 29.83
CA THR A 269 -22.34 -3.51 29.90
C THR A 269 -23.42 -3.80 30.93
N GLU A 270 -23.17 -3.40 32.18
CA GLU A 270 -24.22 -3.36 33.18
C GLU A 270 -25.30 -2.37 32.73
N GLN A 271 -26.54 -2.83 32.74
CA GLN A 271 -27.71 -1.99 32.53
C GLN A 271 -28.08 -1.34 33.87
N GLN A 272 -28.29 -0.02 33.87
CA GLN A 272 -29.23 0.61 34.80
C GLN A 272 -30.23 1.44 34.00
N PRO A 273 -31.54 1.32 34.30
CA PRO A 273 -32.56 2.05 33.57
C PRO A 273 -32.65 3.50 34.06
N LYS A 274 -33.00 4.42 33.16
CA LYS A 274 -33.58 5.71 33.54
C LYS A 274 -34.89 5.90 32.81
N GLU A 275 -35.97 5.92 33.59
CA GLU A 275 -37.25 6.45 33.16
C GLU A 275 -37.09 7.89 32.69
N LYS A 276 -37.83 8.26 31.65
CA LYS A 276 -38.62 9.49 31.67
C LYS A 276 -39.79 9.38 30.71
N SER A 277 -40.97 9.61 31.25
CA SER A 277 -42.24 9.64 30.55
C SER A 277 -42.36 10.85 29.62
N LYS A 278 -43.13 10.69 28.55
CA LYS A 278 -44.26 11.58 28.24
C LYS A 278 -45.24 10.90 27.29
N ALA A 279 -46.52 11.21 27.48
CA ALA A 279 -47.65 10.59 26.80
C ALA A 279 -47.93 11.20 25.41
N GLY A 280 -48.70 10.47 24.61
CA GLY A 280 -49.15 10.88 23.26
C GLY A 280 -49.87 9.71 22.59
N THR A 281 -51.09 9.42 23.02
CA THR A 281 -52.00 8.42 22.41
C THR A 281 -52.80 9.09 21.28
N GLU A 282 -53.43 8.26 20.44
CA GLU A 282 -54.34 8.55 19.29
C GLU A 282 -53.65 8.55 17.91
N LEU A 283 -54.22 7.97 16.85
CA LEU A 283 -55.38 7.06 16.72
C LEU A 283 -55.19 6.19 15.44
N ILE A 284 -55.99 5.13 15.30
CA ILE A 284 -55.96 4.20 14.16
C ILE A 284 -56.84 4.76 13.02
N GLU A 285 -56.40 4.68 11.76
CA GLU A 285 -57.28 4.27 10.67
C GLU A 285 -56.52 3.72 9.44
N GLU A 286 -57.04 2.63 8.87
CA GLU A 286 -56.59 2.03 7.62
C GLU A 286 -57.36 2.63 6.44
N SER A 287 -56.75 2.71 5.25
CA SER A 287 -57.48 2.57 3.99
C SER A 287 -56.56 2.20 2.82
N GLN A 288 -56.96 1.16 2.09
CA GLN A 288 -56.39 0.75 0.81
C GLN A 288 -57.05 1.51 -0.34
N VAL A 289 -56.31 1.91 -1.39
CA VAL A 289 -56.76 1.90 -2.80
C VAL A 289 -55.55 1.69 -3.71
N GLN A 290 -55.73 0.95 -4.82
CA GLN A 290 -54.72 0.62 -5.84
C GLN A 290 -54.99 1.39 -7.19
N PRO A 291 -54.25 1.20 -8.30
CA PRO A 291 -53.74 2.30 -9.13
C PRO A 291 -54.66 2.73 -10.30
N GLN A 292 -54.31 3.85 -10.95
CA GLN A 292 -54.74 4.18 -12.31
C GLN A 292 -53.60 4.74 -13.19
N GLU A 293 -53.61 4.37 -14.47
CA GLU A 293 -52.86 4.93 -15.61
C GLU A 293 -53.43 6.34 -15.98
N ALA A 294 -52.90 7.18 -16.89
CA ALA A 294 -51.91 7.02 -17.97
C ALA A 294 -51.30 8.39 -18.41
N ALA A 295 -50.53 8.39 -19.52
CA ALA A 295 -50.26 9.49 -20.47
C ALA A 295 -48.92 10.28 -20.43
N GLU A 296 -47.99 9.80 -21.27
CA GLU A 296 -47.07 10.48 -22.21
C GLU A 296 -46.70 11.99 -22.12
N LYS A 297 -45.37 12.25 -22.04
CA LYS A 297 -44.46 12.95 -23.01
C LYS A 297 -44.91 14.26 -23.75
N PRO A 298 -43.98 15.15 -24.18
CA PRO A 298 -42.62 14.84 -24.68
C PRO A 298 -41.47 15.77 -24.24
N ALA A 299 -40.25 15.43 -24.71
CA ALA A 299 -39.02 16.21 -24.58
C ALA A 299 -38.83 17.21 -25.74
N GLN A 300 -37.89 18.14 -25.59
CA GLN A 300 -37.37 18.99 -26.67
C GLN A 300 -35.83 19.00 -26.70
N THR A 301 -35.27 19.32 -27.87
CA THR A 301 -33.83 19.26 -28.21
C THR A 301 -33.52 20.35 -29.23
N ALA A 302 -32.44 21.13 -29.03
CA ALA A 302 -31.78 22.08 -29.96
C ALA A 302 -30.73 22.89 -29.14
N GLU A 303 -29.63 23.47 -29.65
CA GLU A 303 -28.95 23.43 -30.96
C GLU A 303 -27.46 23.88 -30.79
N HIS A 304 -26.75 24.22 -31.88
CA HIS A 304 -25.28 24.18 -31.99
C HIS A 304 -24.62 25.50 -32.49
N GLN A 305 -23.52 25.93 -31.83
CA GLN A 305 -22.41 26.79 -32.35
C GLN A 305 -22.70 28.26 -32.78
N PRO A 306 -21.69 29.16 -33.02
CA PRO A 306 -20.26 28.93 -33.37
C PRO A 306 -19.16 29.78 -32.65
N GLU A 307 -17.89 29.57 -33.06
CA GLU A 307 -16.66 30.35 -32.72
C GLU A 307 -16.60 31.75 -33.37
N PRO A 308 -15.61 32.60 -32.97
CA PRO A 308 -14.62 33.06 -33.96
C PRO A 308 -13.16 33.21 -33.46
N THR A 309 -12.26 33.48 -34.41
CA THR A 309 -10.78 33.60 -34.33
C THR A 309 -10.29 34.83 -35.15
N ASP A 310 -9.09 35.42 -35.02
CA ASP A 310 -7.90 35.31 -34.14
C ASP A 310 -7.09 36.65 -34.21
N LEU A 311 -5.93 36.76 -33.51
CA LEU A 311 -4.84 37.76 -33.63
C LEU A 311 -5.13 39.16 -32.98
N ASN A 312 -4.20 39.88 -32.32
CA ASN A 312 -2.75 39.70 -32.03
C ASN A 312 -2.37 40.40 -30.67
N PRO A 313 -1.11 40.75 -30.27
CA PRO A 313 -0.60 40.32 -28.96
C PRO A 313 -0.15 41.46 -27.98
N ALA A 314 0.48 41.05 -26.87
CA ALA A 314 1.33 41.80 -25.93
C ALA A 314 0.67 42.41 -24.65
N ALA A 315 0.69 41.65 -23.56
CA ALA A 315 0.88 42.17 -22.18
C ALA A 315 1.30 41.06 -21.18
N GLN A 316 2.60 41.02 -20.88
CA GLN A 316 3.21 40.96 -19.53
C GLN A 316 2.58 40.10 -18.40
N ASN A 317 3.33 39.07 -18.01
CA ASN A 317 3.45 38.40 -16.69
C ASN A 317 2.48 38.77 -15.54
N ALA A 318 1.70 37.78 -15.10
CA ALA A 318 1.29 37.63 -13.71
C ALA A 318 1.17 36.13 -13.33
N GLU A 319 1.95 35.67 -12.35
CA GLU A 319 1.80 34.31 -11.80
C GLU A 319 0.51 34.20 -10.96
N PRO A 320 -0.23 33.09 -11.00
CA PRO A 320 -1.38 32.89 -10.13
C PRO A 320 -0.92 32.71 -8.67
N ALA A 321 -1.37 33.61 -7.78
CA ALA A 321 -1.00 33.61 -6.37
C ALA A 321 -1.23 32.25 -5.70
N GLY A 322 -0.13 31.60 -5.28
CA GLY A 322 -0.19 30.28 -4.66
C GLY A 322 -0.95 30.27 -3.33
N LYS A 323 -1.78 29.24 -3.12
CA LYS A 323 -2.57 29.04 -1.88
C LYS A 323 -1.69 29.23 -0.63
N PRO A 324 -2.15 29.96 0.40
CA PRO A 324 -1.34 30.29 1.56
C PRO A 324 -0.86 29.02 2.29
N LYS A 325 0.44 28.97 2.62
CA LYS A 325 1.05 27.81 3.28
C LYS A 325 0.71 27.84 4.78
N ARG A 326 0.04 26.80 5.26
CA ARG A 326 -0.30 26.63 6.69
C ARG A 326 0.97 26.61 7.55
N ILE A 327 1.01 27.47 8.56
CA ILE A 327 2.08 27.62 9.55
C ILE A 327 1.77 26.73 10.75
N GLN A 328 2.79 26.19 11.42
CA GLN A 328 2.67 25.43 12.66
C GLN A 328 3.69 25.89 13.71
N VAL A 329 3.28 25.88 14.99
CA VAL A 329 4.17 25.99 16.15
C VAL A 329 3.99 24.74 17.00
N ARG A 330 5.10 24.08 17.35
CA ARG A 330 5.12 22.81 18.10
C ARG A 330 5.95 22.99 19.37
N ILE A 331 5.32 22.78 20.52
CA ILE A 331 5.94 22.94 21.84
C ILE A 331 6.35 21.55 22.35
N TYR A 332 7.57 21.43 22.88
CA TYR A 332 8.12 20.21 23.46
C TYR A 332 8.63 20.48 24.87
N LEU A 333 8.58 19.47 25.75
CA LEU A 333 9.34 19.51 27.00
C LEU A 333 10.83 19.33 26.70
N LYS A 334 11.68 20.01 27.46
CA LYS A 334 13.14 19.94 27.34
C LYS A 334 13.63 18.49 27.46
N GLY A 335 14.28 17.99 26.42
CA GLY A 335 14.73 16.59 26.30
C GLY A 335 13.77 15.65 25.55
N GLN A 336 12.50 16.02 25.36
CA GLN A 336 11.51 15.22 24.61
C GLN A 336 11.60 15.51 23.11
N LYS A 337 11.99 14.50 22.30
CA LYS A 337 12.18 14.67 20.86
C LYS A 337 10.99 14.21 20.01
N ASP A 338 10.30 13.15 20.41
CA ASP A 338 9.42 12.38 19.50
C ASP A 338 7.98 12.87 19.41
N LYS A 339 7.46 13.59 20.43
CA LYS A 339 6.08 14.06 20.46
C LYS A 339 5.97 15.44 21.11
N PRO A 340 5.35 16.45 20.47
CA PRO A 340 5.09 17.74 21.09
C PRO A 340 3.98 17.61 22.14
N ILE A 341 4.05 18.42 23.20
CA ILE A 341 2.99 18.52 24.22
C ILE A 341 1.79 19.32 23.71
N LYS A 342 2.02 20.28 22.81
CA LYS A 342 0.99 21.10 22.17
C LYS A 342 1.43 21.47 20.75
N THR A 343 0.47 21.63 19.85
CA THR A 343 0.73 22.11 18.49
C THR A 343 -0.37 23.06 18.07
N PHE A 344 0.02 24.24 17.61
CA PHE A 344 -0.85 25.25 17.01
C PHE A 344 -0.66 25.27 15.50
N SER A 345 -1.68 25.73 14.79
CA SER A 345 -1.59 25.91 13.34
C SER A 345 -2.55 27.00 12.87
N SER A 346 -2.10 27.87 11.98
CA SER A 346 -2.93 28.89 11.32
C SER A 346 -2.38 29.18 9.92
N TYR A 347 -3.09 29.97 9.13
CA TYR A 347 -2.56 30.55 7.88
C TYR A 347 -1.96 31.95 8.11
N ASP A 348 -2.21 32.55 9.27
CA ASP A 348 -1.68 33.85 9.70
C ASP A 348 -0.64 33.66 10.81
N ARG A 349 0.49 34.39 10.69
CA ARG A 349 1.58 34.40 11.67
C ARG A 349 1.17 35.07 12.98
N THR A 350 0.39 36.15 12.90
CA THR A 350 -0.01 36.95 14.07
C THR A 350 -0.99 36.15 14.94
N ASP A 351 -1.98 35.51 14.31
CA ASP A 351 -2.93 34.62 14.97
C ASP A 351 -2.28 33.41 15.65
N ILE A 352 -1.34 32.73 14.97
CA ILE A 352 -0.66 31.56 15.57
C ILE A 352 0.26 31.97 16.72
N ASP A 353 0.99 33.08 16.61
CA ASP A 353 1.87 33.54 17.68
C ASP A 353 1.09 34.06 18.88
N ARG A 354 -0.04 34.76 18.68
CA ARG A 354 -0.96 35.15 19.75
C ARG A 354 -1.49 33.91 20.51
N LYS A 355 -2.13 32.97 19.80
CA LYS A 355 -2.71 31.75 20.40
C LYS A 355 -1.68 30.88 21.11
N THR A 356 -0.45 30.84 20.62
CA THR A 356 0.61 30.06 21.24
C THR A 356 1.15 30.74 22.50
N LYS A 357 1.29 32.07 22.50
CA LYS A 357 1.72 32.84 23.68
C LYS A 357 0.68 32.81 24.79
N GLU A 358 -0.60 33.01 24.47
CA GLU A 358 -1.72 32.85 25.42
C GLU A 358 -1.64 31.51 26.15
N TRP A 359 -1.45 30.41 25.42
CA TRP A 359 -1.32 29.08 26.03
C TRP A 359 -0.02 28.89 26.83
N LEU A 360 1.10 29.51 26.41
CA LEU A 360 2.35 29.46 27.18
C LEU A 360 2.21 30.23 28.51
N GLU A 361 1.53 31.38 28.51
CA GLU A 361 1.22 32.17 29.71
C GLU A 361 0.29 31.41 30.66
N GLU A 362 -0.80 30.83 30.15
CA GLU A 362 -1.72 29.97 30.92
C GLU A 362 -1.03 28.79 31.63
N ASN A 363 0.09 28.32 31.08
CA ASN A 363 0.84 27.15 31.58
C ASN A 363 2.20 27.54 32.21
N SER A 364 2.42 28.83 32.49
CA SER A 364 3.65 29.36 33.12
C SER A 364 4.97 29.01 32.41
N TYR A 365 4.93 28.87 31.08
CA TYR A 365 6.09 28.50 30.26
C TYR A 365 6.82 29.71 29.64
N PRO A 366 8.13 29.61 29.37
CA PRO A 366 8.89 30.67 28.71
C PRO A 366 8.33 31.06 27.33
N LEU A 367 8.22 32.36 27.08
CA LEU A 367 7.75 32.92 25.81
C LEU A 367 8.86 33.02 24.76
N TYR A 368 8.47 32.92 23.49
CA TYR A 368 9.33 33.22 22.34
C TYR A 368 8.93 34.56 21.70
N SER A 369 9.84 35.19 20.95
CA SER A 369 9.61 36.49 20.31
C SER A 369 8.60 36.40 19.15
N THR A 370 8.96 35.70 18.07
CA THR A 370 8.15 35.49 16.86
C THR A 370 8.49 34.13 16.24
N SER A 371 7.49 33.39 15.73
CA SER A 371 7.77 32.12 15.07
C SER A 371 8.29 32.33 13.64
N VAL A 372 9.23 31.49 13.22
CA VAL A 372 9.84 31.57 11.88
C VAL A 372 9.60 30.30 11.05
N GLY A 373 9.55 30.45 9.73
CA GLY A 373 9.29 29.34 8.79
C GLY A 373 7.86 28.77 8.87
N THR A 374 7.60 27.69 8.13
CA THR A 374 6.28 27.02 8.11
C THR A 374 6.06 26.06 9.28
N SER A 375 7.11 25.72 10.04
CA SER A 375 7.05 24.86 11.22
C SER A 375 8.11 25.29 12.23
N PHE A 376 7.69 25.93 13.32
CA PHE A 376 8.54 26.40 14.40
C PHE A 376 8.52 25.40 15.58
N ARG A 377 9.70 25.09 16.15
CA ARG A 377 9.85 24.23 17.33
C ARG A 377 10.22 25.13 18.51
N TRP A 378 9.46 25.03 19.60
CA TRP A 378 9.77 25.67 20.88
C TRP A 378 9.96 24.62 21.95
N GLU A 379 10.93 24.83 22.85
CA GLU A 379 11.21 23.92 23.97
C GLU A 379 11.00 24.66 25.28
N VAL A 380 10.20 24.05 26.15
CA VAL A 380 9.86 24.58 27.48
C VAL A 380 10.38 23.62 28.55
N SER A 381 10.80 24.18 29.68
CA SER A 381 11.28 23.44 30.86
C SER A 381 10.14 23.10 31.79
#